data_AF-A0A956KHC2-F1
#
_entry.id   AF-A0A956KHC2-F1
#
_cell.length_a   1.000
_cell.length_b   1.000
_cell.length_c   1.000
_cell.angle_alpha   90.00
_cell.angle_beta   90.00
_cell.angle_gamma   90.00
#
_symmetry.space_group_name_H-M   'P 1'
#
loop_
_entity.id
_entity.type
_entity.pdbx_description
1 polymer ?
#
loop_
_entity_poly.entity_id
_entity_poly.type
_entity_poly.pdbx_seq_one_letter_code
_entity_poly.pdbx_strand_id
1 'polypeptide(L)'
;MRRFTPWLALGCLALVGCGKLEPLASDTEGEVAAAPDDVRLAFEESCGKAGCHSGGSPSAGLDLTGSNVDALFDKSASVDSSLPMVDLGNVANSYIALKMLDDAAIDKLKAAGALSEGFSRGGGRMPLDGDFESLNNAIILGWIAGASLPAGMGGTDGTDTDATTDGTDTLPDPTDGPIGFADHVFPIFSACSCHNVDAASGGNGNLAFGTTATSTYDAIVGVASPGAPALTLVVAGDPDSSYLFQKILGADQAAALGGGGSQMPLGGMLDAESMQRVEYWITGGAMP
;
A
#
# COMPACT_ATOMS: atom_id res chain seq x y z
N MET A 1 -17.32 9.70 -70.06
CA MET A 1 -16.02 9.43 -69.39
C MET A 1 -15.97 10.24 -68.10
N ARG A 2 -15.40 9.64 -67.06
CA ARG A 2 -15.78 9.79 -65.64
C ARG A 2 -15.31 11.11 -65.00
N ARG A 3 -16.16 11.63 -64.11
CA ARG A 3 -15.93 12.77 -63.20
C ARG A 3 -15.01 12.32 -62.05
N PHE A 4 -14.00 13.12 -61.70
CA PHE A 4 -13.18 12.94 -60.50
C PHE A 4 -13.27 14.19 -59.63
N THR A 5 -13.85 14.03 -58.45
CA THR A 5 -13.83 14.99 -57.34
C THR A 5 -13.08 14.28 -56.21
N PRO A 6 -11.98 14.81 -55.67
CA PRO A 6 -11.40 14.27 -54.45
C PRO A 6 -12.03 14.95 -53.23
N TRP A 7 -12.60 14.12 -52.36
CA TRP A 7 -13.12 14.42 -51.04
C TRP A 7 -12.04 14.99 -50.10
N LEU A 8 -12.38 16.05 -49.36
CA LEU A 8 -11.76 16.34 -48.06
C LEU A 8 -12.15 15.23 -47.08
N ALA A 9 -11.20 14.40 -46.69
CA ALA A 9 -11.33 13.54 -45.52
C ALA A 9 -11.10 14.39 -44.27
N LEU A 10 -12.20 14.79 -43.64
CA LEU A 10 -12.21 15.36 -42.30
C LEU A 10 -11.89 14.22 -41.32
N GLY A 11 -10.63 14.16 -40.88
CA GLY A 11 -10.20 13.22 -39.84
C GLY A 11 -10.82 13.61 -38.51
N CYS A 12 -11.96 12.98 -38.18
CA CYS A 12 -12.45 12.88 -36.81
C CYS A 12 -11.43 12.05 -36.01
N LEU A 13 -10.50 12.75 -35.36
CA LEU A 13 -9.70 12.18 -34.29
C LEU A 13 -10.62 12.00 -33.08
N ALA A 14 -11.21 10.81 -32.97
CA ALA A 14 -11.98 10.41 -31.80
C ALA A 14 -11.00 10.20 -30.63
N LEU A 15 -10.90 11.20 -29.77
CA LEU A 15 -10.39 11.04 -28.40
C LEU A 15 -11.45 10.28 -27.61
N VAL A 16 -11.32 8.96 -27.57
CA VAL A 16 -12.07 8.07 -26.68
C VAL A 16 -11.03 7.22 -25.95
N GLY A 17 -10.96 7.35 -24.62
CA GLY A 17 -10.35 6.33 -23.77
C GLY A 17 -9.37 6.80 -22.70
N CYS A 18 -9.74 7.77 -21.84
CA CYS A 18 -9.26 7.68 -20.45
C CYS A 18 -10.14 6.62 -19.78
N GLY A 19 -9.58 5.43 -19.48
CA GLY A 19 -10.31 4.40 -18.73
C GLY A 19 -10.06 2.95 -19.11
N LYS A 20 -9.09 2.65 -20.00
CA LYS A 20 -8.58 1.29 -20.17
C LYS A 20 -7.07 1.32 -20.08
N LEU A 21 -6.56 1.17 -18.86
CA LEU A 21 -5.20 0.68 -18.71
C LEU A 21 -5.20 -0.76 -19.23
N GLU A 22 -4.27 -1.05 -20.12
CA GLU A 22 -4.11 -2.37 -20.70
C GLU A 22 -3.81 -3.36 -19.56
N PRO A 23 -4.45 -4.54 -19.53
CA PRO A 23 -4.05 -5.59 -18.61
C PRO A 23 -2.58 -5.87 -18.87
N LEU A 24 -1.75 -5.93 -17.82
CA LEU A 24 -0.40 -6.47 -17.94
C LEU A 24 -0.54 -7.89 -18.46
N ALA A 25 -0.36 -8.05 -19.77
CA ALA A 25 -0.27 -9.35 -20.40
C ALA A 25 1.05 -9.95 -19.95
N SER A 26 0.97 -10.73 -18.87
CA SER A 26 1.73 -11.95 -18.61
C SER A 26 2.79 -12.25 -19.66
N ASP A 27 3.98 -11.72 -19.47
CA ASP A 27 5.17 -11.96 -20.28
C ASP A 27 5.79 -13.35 -20.02
N THR A 28 5.04 -14.25 -19.37
CA THR A 28 5.30 -15.69 -19.36
C THR A 28 4.01 -16.44 -19.66
N GLU A 29 3.94 -17.19 -20.76
CA GLU A 29 2.78 -18.03 -21.03
C GLU A 29 2.56 -19.05 -19.89
N GLY A 30 1.47 -18.88 -19.14
CA GLY A 30 0.85 -19.98 -18.40
C GLY A 30 0.88 -19.93 -16.88
N GLU A 31 1.29 -18.85 -16.22
CA GLU A 31 1.20 -18.74 -14.77
C GLU A 31 0.40 -17.49 -14.38
N VAL A 32 -0.81 -17.70 -13.86
CA VAL A 32 -1.56 -16.64 -13.18
C VAL A 32 -0.65 -16.10 -12.07
N ALA A 33 -0.34 -14.81 -12.11
CA ALA A 33 0.54 -14.18 -11.13
C ALA A 33 -0.02 -14.46 -9.72
N ALA A 34 0.65 -15.32 -8.95
CA ALA A 34 0.27 -15.60 -7.57
C ALA A 34 0.19 -14.28 -6.78
N ALA A 35 -0.68 -14.24 -5.78
CA ALA A 35 -0.76 -13.06 -4.94
C ALA A 35 0.58 -12.91 -4.19
N PRO A 36 1.18 -11.70 -4.14
CA PRO A 36 2.37 -11.46 -3.33
C PRO A 36 2.16 -11.89 -1.87
N ASP A 37 3.21 -12.29 -1.18
CA ASP A 37 3.12 -12.78 0.21
C ASP A 37 2.49 -11.74 1.15
N ASP A 38 2.78 -10.45 0.95
CA ASP A 38 2.17 -9.36 1.72
C ASP A 38 0.66 -9.25 1.48
N VAL A 39 0.19 -9.53 0.27
CA VAL A 39 -1.25 -9.58 -0.06
C VAL A 39 -1.91 -10.75 0.63
N ARG A 40 -1.26 -11.92 0.60
CA ARG A 40 -1.75 -13.13 1.25
C ARG A 40 -1.86 -12.93 2.75
N LEU A 41 -0.85 -12.30 3.36
CA LEU A 41 -0.83 -11.95 4.78
C LEU A 41 -1.92 -10.93 5.12
N ALA A 42 -2.04 -9.86 4.32
CA ALA A 42 -3.09 -8.85 4.52
C ALA A 42 -4.50 -9.45 4.47
N PHE A 43 -4.76 -10.36 3.53
CA PHE A 43 -6.04 -11.09 3.48
C PHE A 43 -6.25 -11.99 4.69
N GLU A 44 -5.22 -12.71 5.13
CA GLU A 44 -5.30 -13.61 6.27
C GLU A 44 -5.59 -12.85 7.58
N GLU A 45 -4.88 -11.74 7.80
CA GLU A 45 -5.01 -10.90 8.99
C GLU A 45 -6.30 -10.10 9.02
N SER A 46 -6.77 -9.58 7.89
CA SER A 46 -8.01 -8.78 7.85
C SER A 46 -9.28 -9.64 7.71
N CYS A 47 -9.21 -10.74 6.96
CA CYS A 47 -10.40 -11.47 6.50
C CYS A 47 -10.35 -12.97 6.79
N GLY A 48 -9.18 -13.59 6.70
CA GLY A 48 -8.91 -15.01 6.96
C GLY A 48 -8.99 -15.44 8.43
N LYS A 49 -9.70 -14.68 9.27
CA LYS A 49 -9.89 -15.00 10.69
C LYS A 49 -10.85 -16.18 10.86
N ALA A 50 -10.66 -16.95 11.93
CA ALA A 50 -11.55 -18.05 12.31
C ALA A 50 -13.00 -17.56 12.44
N GLY A 51 -13.93 -18.20 11.72
CA GLY A 51 -15.35 -17.82 11.72
C GLY A 51 -15.75 -16.74 10.71
N CYS A 52 -14.79 -16.18 9.96
CA CYS A 52 -15.05 -15.28 8.83
C CYS A 52 -14.76 -15.98 7.51
N HIS A 53 -13.56 -15.82 6.96
CA HIS A 53 -13.16 -16.38 5.66
C HIS A 53 -12.00 -17.38 5.79
N SER A 54 -12.13 -18.37 6.67
CA SER A 54 -11.11 -19.43 6.86
C SER A 54 -11.70 -20.79 7.23
N GLY A 55 -10.89 -21.84 7.05
CA GLY A 55 -11.16 -23.20 7.54
C GLY A 55 -12.16 -23.99 6.69
N GLY A 56 -12.72 -25.06 7.24
CA GLY A 56 -13.57 -26.01 6.50
C GLY A 56 -15.01 -25.54 6.18
N SER A 57 -15.45 -24.43 6.79
CA SER A 57 -16.78 -23.84 6.59
C SER A 57 -16.70 -22.30 6.53
N PRO A 58 -15.97 -21.74 5.55
CA PRO A 58 -15.78 -20.30 5.47
C PRO A 58 -17.05 -19.59 5.00
N SER A 59 -17.21 -18.32 5.39
CA SER A 59 -18.35 -17.50 5.00
C SER A 59 -18.48 -17.44 3.48
N ALA A 60 -19.69 -17.70 2.98
CA ALA A 60 -19.98 -17.80 1.55
C ALA A 60 -19.08 -18.78 0.76
N GLY A 61 -18.44 -19.74 1.43
CA GLY A 61 -17.52 -20.70 0.81
C GLY A 61 -16.18 -20.10 0.38
N LEU A 62 -15.83 -18.89 0.86
CA LEU A 62 -14.61 -18.17 0.47
C LEU A 62 -13.55 -18.23 1.57
N ASP A 63 -12.46 -18.96 1.32
CA ASP A 63 -11.27 -19.02 2.17
C ASP A 63 -10.21 -18.02 1.66
N LEU A 64 -9.78 -17.11 2.53
CA LEU A 64 -8.82 -16.03 2.26
C LEU A 64 -7.50 -16.21 3.05
N THR A 65 -7.15 -17.45 3.39
CA THR A 65 -5.91 -17.79 4.09
C THR A 65 -4.82 -18.31 3.16
N GLY A 66 -3.55 -17.99 3.44
CA GLY A 66 -2.39 -18.54 2.76
C GLY A 66 -2.49 -18.53 1.23
N SER A 67 -2.23 -19.67 0.57
CA SER A 67 -2.26 -19.80 -0.89
C SER A 67 -3.68 -19.89 -1.48
N ASN A 68 -4.73 -19.88 -0.67
CA ASN A 68 -6.11 -19.87 -1.19
C ASN A 68 -6.44 -18.54 -1.90
N VAL A 69 -5.70 -17.48 -1.57
CA VAL A 69 -5.78 -16.15 -2.19
C VAL A 69 -5.35 -16.18 -3.66
N ASP A 70 -4.43 -17.06 -4.05
CA ASP A 70 -3.97 -17.19 -5.44
C ASP A 70 -5.10 -17.62 -6.38
N ALA A 71 -6.08 -18.35 -5.85
CA ALA A 71 -7.23 -18.82 -6.61
C ALA A 71 -8.32 -17.74 -6.81
N LEU A 72 -8.10 -16.49 -6.36
CA LEU A 72 -9.09 -15.42 -6.53
C LEU A 72 -9.23 -14.95 -7.98
N PHE A 73 -8.18 -15.04 -8.80
CA PHE A 73 -8.25 -14.64 -10.21
C PHE A 73 -9.17 -15.52 -11.06
N ASP A 74 -9.32 -16.79 -10.67
CA ASP A 74 -10.10 -17.78 -11.41
C ASP A 74 -11.51 -17.99 -10.85
N LYS A 75 -11.92 -17.21 -9.85
CA LYS A 75 -13.22 -17.36 -9.16
C LYS A 75 -14.17 -16.22 -9.48
N SER A 76 -15.40 -16.56 -9.85
CA SER A 76 -16.51 -15.61 -9.85
C SER A 76 -17.13 -15.48 -8.47
N ALA A 77 -17.76 -14.35 -8.18
CA ALA A 77 -18.43 -14.17 -6.90
C ALA A 77 -19.68 -15.04 -6.76
N SER A 78 -19.80 -15.70 -5.61
CA SER A 78 -20.95 -16.57 -5.31
C SER A 78 -22.26 -15.79 -5.15
N VAL A 79 -22.17 -14.52 -4.80
CA VAL A 79 -23.32 -13.62 -4.62
C VAL A 79 -23.64 -12.84 -5.91
N ASP A 80 -22.65 -12.63 -6.77
CA ASP A 80 -22.80 -12.00 -8.07
C ASP A 80 -21.85 -12.63 -9.09
N SER A 81 -22.34 -13.66 -9.79
CA SER A 81 -21.53 -14.41 -10.75
C SER A 81 -21.10 -13.58 -11.97
N SER A 82 -21.60 -12.35 -12.13
CA SER A 82 -21.17 -11.45 -13.20
C SER A 82 -19.84 -10.76 -12.90
N LEU A 83 -19.39 -10.78 -11.64
CA LEU A 83 -18.13 -10.19 -11.20
C LEU A 83 -17.09 -11.28 -10.88
N PRO A 84 -15.85 -11.16 -11.37
CA PRO A 84 -14.73 -11.90 -10.80
C PRO A 84 -14.47 -11.46 -9.35
N MET A 85 -13.86 -12.34 -8.57
CA MET A 85 -13.39 -12.01 -7.21
C MET A 85 -12.36 -10.89 -7.26
N VAL A 86 -11.38 -11.00 -8.16
CA VAL A 86 -10.34 -10.02 -8.44
C VAL A 86 -10.14 -9.90 -9.94
N ASP A 87 -10.14 -8.67 -10.44
CA ASP A 87 -9.71 -8.25 -11.77
C ASP A 87 -8.65 -7.16 -11.59
N LEU A 88 -7.37 -7.55 -11.70
CA LEU A 88 -6.25 -6.64 -11.42
C LEU A 88 -6.28 -5.42 -12.34
N GLY A 89 -6.05 -4.25 -11.76
CA GLY A 89 -6.16 -2.98 -12.49
C GLY A 89 -7.60 -2.49 -12.64
N ASN A 90 -8.60 -3.26 -12.19
CA ASN A 90 -10.01 -2.95 -12.38
C ASN A 90 -10.81 -3.12 -11.09
N VAL A 91 -10.69 -2.12 -10.23
CA VAL A 91 -11.43 -2.01 -8.96
C VAL A 91 -12.93 -2.13 -9.16
N ALA A 92 -13.47 -1.52 -10.24
CA ALA A 92 -14.90 -1.50 -10.51
C ALA A 92 -15.46 -2.85 -10.97
N ASN A 93 -14.61 -3.75 -11.47
CA ASN A 93 -14.96 -5.12 -11.86
C ASN A 93 -14.51 -6.17 -10.84
N SER A 94 -13.97 -5.76 -9.69
CA SER A 94 -13.46 -6.68 -8.67
C SER A 94 -14.41 -6.77 -7.49
N TYR A 95 -15.06 -7.93 -7.32
CA TYR A 95 -16.05 -8.13 -6.25
C TYR A 95 -15.49 -7.82 -4.86
N ILE A 96 -14.25 -8.25 -4.57
CA ILE A 96 -13.62 -8.00 -3.26
C ILE A 96 -13.40 -6.51 -3.03
N ALA A 97 -12.89 -5.76 -4.01
CA ALA A 97 -12.71 -4.33 -3.85
C ALA A 97 -14.06 -3.61 -3.64
N LEU A 98 -15.09 -4.00 -4.39
CA LEU A 98 -16.44 -3.46 -4.21
C LEU A 98 -17.05 -3.80 -2.84
N LYS A 99 -16.59 -4.86 -2.15
CA LYS A 99 -16.97 -5.13 -0.75
C LYS A 99 -16.24 -4.23 0.25
N MET A 100 -15.05 -3.78 -0.09
CA MET A 100 -14.13 -3.05 0.80
C MET A 100 -14.18 -1.53 0.69
N LEU A 101 -14.50 -0.99 -0.49
CA LEU A 101 -14.55 0.47 -0.70
C LEU A 101 -15.58 1.14 0.22
N ASP A 102 -15.39 2.40 0.60
CA ASP A 102 -16.42 3.17 1.30
C ASP A 102 -17.59 3.55 0.36
N ASP A 103 -18.67 4.10 0.92
CA ASP A 103 -19.84 4.45 0.12
C ASP A 103 -19.58 5.65 -0.81
N ALA A 104 -18.68 6.56 -0.42
CA ALA A 104 -18.31 7.71 -1.25
C ALA A 104 -17.56 7.29 -2.52
N ALA A 105 -16.65 6.32 -2.42
CA ALA A 105 -15.93 5.73 -3.53
C ALA A 105 -16.88 4.94 -4.44
N ILE A 106 -17.79 4.15 -3.85
CA ILE A 106 -18.83 3.47 -4.62
C ILE A 106 -19.70 4.49 -5.38
N ASP A 107 -20.10 5.60 -4.76
CA ASP A 107 -20.91 6.62 -5.43
C ASP A 107 -20.14 7.35 -6.53
N LYS A 108 -18.83 7.58 -6.37
CA LYS A 108 -17.95 8.07 -7.45
C LYS A 108 -17.90 7.09 -8.62
N LEU A 109 -17.76 5.79 -8.37
CA LEU A 109 -17.76 4.77 -9.41
C LEU A 109 -19.11 4.67 -10.14
N LYS A 110 -20.23 4.80 -9.40
CA LYS A 110 -21.57 4.91 -10.01
C LYS A 110 -21.69 6.16 -10.89
N ALA A 111 -21.27 7.32 -10.39
CA ALA A 111 -21.32 8.58 -11.12
C ALA A 111 -20.46 8.57 -12.38
N ALA A 112 -19.33 7.85 -12.36
CA ALA A 112 -18.47 7.61 -13.51
C ALA A 112 -19.03 6.58 -14.50
N GLY A 113 -20.15 5.91 -14.19
CA GLY A 113 -20.70 4.83 -15.01
C GLY A 113 -19.83 3.57 -15.05
N ALA A 114 -18.93 3.40 -14.07
CA ALA A 114 -17.99 2.28 -14.01
C ALA A 114 -18.63 0.99 -13.43
N LEU A 115 -19.76 1.12 -12.72
CA LEU A 115 -20.49 0.00 -12.13
C LEU A 115 -21.69 -0.40 -13.00
N SER A 116 -22.09 -1.66 -12.91
CA SER A 116 -23.30 -2.15 -13.56
C SER A 116 -24.54 -1.38 -13.11
N GLU A 117 -25.50 -1.19 -14.03
CA GLU A 117 -26.76 -0.53 -13.70
C GLU A 117 -27.47 -1.26 -12.54
N GLY A 118 -27.80 -0.51 -11.49
CA GLY A 118 -28.44 -1.07 -10.30
C GLY A 118 -27.50 -1.83 -9.36
N PHE A 119 -26.17 -1.68 -9.51
CA PHE A 119 -25.19 -2.27 -8.59
C PHE A 119 -25.54 -1.98 -7.12
N SER A 120 -25.50 -3.03 -6.30
CA SER A 120 -25.61 -2.97 -4.85
C SER A 120 -24.51 -3.84 -4.24
N ARG A 121 -23.82 -3.30 -3.24
CA ARG A 121 -22.74 -4.00 -2.52
C ARG A 121 -23.19 -5.36 -1.97
N GLY A 122 -24.46 -5.48 -1.59
CA GLY A 122 -25.03 -6.65 -0.95
C GLY A 122 -24.47 -6.88 0.46
N GLY A 123 -25.30 -6.81 1.50
CA GLY A 123 -24.82 -6.91 2.88
C GLY A 123 -23.93 -5.73 3.31
N GLY A 124 -23.22 -5.89 4.44
CA GLY A 124 -22.34 -4.86 5.00
C GLY A 124 -21.03 -4.69 4.23
N ARG A 125 -20.38 -3.53 4.42
CA ARG A 125 -19.00 -3.27 3.99
C ARG A 125 -18.04 -4.19 4.75
N MET A 126 -17.04 -4.70 4.05
CA MET A 126 -15.96 -5.51 4.62
C MET A 126 -14.72 -4.65 4.91
N PRO A 127 -13.92 -4.99 5.94
CA PRO A 127 -14.18 -6.05 6.93
C PRO A 127 -15.31 -5.68 7.92
N LEU A 128 -16.04 -6.68 8.43
CA LEU A 128 -17.22 -6.45 9.29
C LEU A 128 -16.87 -5.91 10.68
N ASP A 129 -15.62 -6.04 11.11
CA ASP A 129 -15.11 -5.45 12.36
C ASP A 129 -14.94 -3.92 12.26
N GLY A 130 -15.09 -3.35 11.06
CA GLY A 130 -15.07 -1.90 10.83
C GLY A 130 -13.67 -1.31 10.70
N ASP A 131 -12.64 -2.16 10.69
CA ASP A 131 -11.25 -1.74 10.52
C ASP A 131 -10.94 -1.46 9.05
N PHE A 132 -11.52 -0.37 8.55
CA PHE A 132 -11.53 -0.06 7.12
C PHE A 132 -10.25 0.64 6.64
N GLU A 133 -9.53 1.30 7.54
CA GLU A 133 -8.37 2.14 7.24
C GLU A 133 -7.05 1.45 7.59
N SER A 134 -7.09 0.14 7.90
CA SER A 134 -5.88 -0.64 8.14
C SER A 134 -5.00 -0.72 6.91
N LEU A 135 -3.69 -0.83 7.17
CA LEU A 135 -2.69 -1.10 6.15
C LEU A 135 -3.07 -2.30 5.29
N ASN A 136 -3.52 -3.39 5.91
CA ASN A 136 -3.92 -4.60 5.20
C ASN A 136 -5.02 -4.34 4.16
N ASN A 137 -6.00 -3.48 4.47
CA ASN A 137 -7.00 -3.11 3.49
C ASN A 137 -6.44 -2.25 2.36
N ALA A 138 -5.49 -1.37 2.66
CA ALA A 138 -4.80 -0.57 1.66
C ALA A 138 -3.95 -1.45 0.73
N ILE A 139 -3.24 -2.45 1.26
CA ILE A 139 -2.46 -3.44 0.50
C ILE A 139 -3.38 -4.21 -0.46
N ILE A 140 -4.48 -4.75 0.06
CA ILE A 140 -5.45 -5.51 -0.76
C ILE A 140 -6.07 -4.63 -1.85
N LEU A 141 -6.58 -3.44 -1.50
CA LEU A 141 -7.21 -2.54 -2.48
C LEU A 141 -6.21 -2.02 -3.51
N GLY A 142 -4.99 -1.69 -3.09
CA GLY A 142 -3.90 -1.27 -3.96
C GLY A 142 -3.54 -2.36 -4.95
N TRP A 143 -3.31 -3.59 -4.47
CA TRP A 143 -3.06 -4.75 -5.33
C TRP A 143 -4.17 -4.96 -6.35
N ILE A 144 -5.44 -4.96 -5.93
CA ILE A 144 -6.58 -5.10 -6.85
C ILE A 144 -6.61 -3.95 -7.87
N ALA A 145 -6.28 -2.73 -7.45
CA ALA A 145 -6.16 -1.58 -8.33
C ALA A 145 -4.99 -1.67 -9.33
N GLY A 146 -4.19 -2.75 -9.27
CA GLY A 146 -3.05 -2.97 -10.14
C GLY A 146 -1.79 -2.27 -9.65
N ALA A 147 -1.74 -1.83 -8.38
CA ALA A 147 -0.50 -1.37 -7.79
C ALA A 147 0.50 -2.53 -7.81
N SER A 148 1.64 -2.32 -8.46
CA SER A 148 2.78 -3.22 -8.39
C SER A 148 3.31 -3.22 -6.96
N LEU A 149 2.95 -4.25 -6.22
CA LEU A 149 3.57 -4.55 -4.94
C LEU A 149 4.93 -5.19 -5.23
N PRO A 150 6.03 -4.70 -4.64
CA PRO A 150 7.33 -5.27 -4.90
C PRO A 150 7.28 -6.77 -4.55
N ALA A 151 7.58 -7.62 -5.53
CA ALA A 151 7.98 -8.99 -5.24
C ALA A 151 9.19 -8.87 -4.31
N GLY A 152 9.09 -9.44 -3.10
CA GLY A 152 9.89 -9.05 -1.94
C GLY A 152 11.36 -8.73 -2.23
N MET A 153 11.88 -7.70 -1.55
CA MET A 153 13.30 -7.46 -1.27
C MET A 153 14.27 -8.37 -2.03
N GLY A 154 14.70 -7.95 -3.22
CA GLY A 154 15.50 -8.81 -4.09
C GLY A 154 16.30 -8.07 -5.17
N GLY A 155 17.29 -7.29 -4.74
CA GLY A 155 18.56 -6.97 -5.41
C GLY A 155 18.64 -6.71 -6.93
N THR A 156 19.22 -5.52 -7.24
CA THR A 156 20.09 -5.13 -8.40
C THR A 156 19.46 -5.15 -9.79
N ASP A 157 19.58 -4.16 -10.68
CA ASP A 157 20.53 -3.06 -10.90
C ASP A 157 19.79 -1.86 -11.53
N GLY A 158 20.32 -0.65 -11.33
CA GLY A 158 19.75 0.60 -11.82
C GLY A 158 20.10 0.95 -13.28
N THR A 159 19.46 2.03 -13.76
CA THR A 159 20.07 3.21 -14.43
C THR A 159 18.97 4.22 -14.77
N ASP A 160 19.07 5.43 -14.21
CA ASP A 160 18.82 6.81 -14.72
C ASP A 160 17.60 7.07 -15.65
N THR A 161 16.82 8.16 -15.64
CA THR A 161 16.88 9.55 -15.11
C THR A 161 15.52 10.19 -15.46
N ASP A 162 14.90 11.01 -14.60
CA ASP A 162 14.85 12.49 -14.73
C ASP A 162 13.80 13.06 -13.75
N ALA A 163 14.21 14.09 -13.00
CA ALA A 163 13.39 14.74 -11.99
C ALA A 163 12.61 15.92 -12.57
N THR A 164 11.32 15.98 -12.30
CA THR A 164 10.54 17.23 -12.37
C THR A 164 9.63 17.28 -11.16
N THR A 165 10.06 18.05 -10.16
CA THR A 165 9.27 18.41 -8.99
C THR A 165 8.18 19.40 -9.38
N ASP A 166 6.92 19.08 -9.06
CA ASP A 166 5.96 20.11 -8.67
C ASP A 166 5.17 19.63 -7.45
N GLY A 167 5.11 20.50 -6.44
CA GLY A 167 4.61 20.18 -5.13
C GLY A 167 3.10 20.29 -5.06
N THR A 168 2.45 19.15 -4.87
CA THR A 168 1.17 19.07 -4.14
C THR A 168 1.20 17.83 -3.25
N ASP A 169 0.77 18.02 -2.01
CA ASP A 169 0.67 17.08 -0.89
C ASP A 169 -0.25 15.90 -1.25
N THR A 170 0.28 14.99 -2.06
CA THR A 170 -0.31 13.72 -2.47
C THR A 170 0.84 12.75 -2.46
N LEU A 171 0.63 11.55 -1.90
CA LEU A 171 1.60 10.46 -1.99
C LEU A 171 2.13 10.38 -3.44
N PRO A 172 3.46 10.38 -3.67
CA PRO A 172 4.02 10.32 -5.01
C PRO A 172 3.44 9.12 -5.75
N ASP A 173 3.22 9.30 -7.06
CA ASP A 173 2.78 8.24 -7.95
C ASP A 173 3.77 7.06 -7.80
N PRO A 174 3.32 5.81 -7.62
CA PRO A 174 4.23 4.65 -7.53
C PRO A 174 5.13 4.46 -8.77
N THR A 175 4.94 5.25 -9.83
CA THR A 175 5.82 5.34 -10.99
C THR A 175 6.97 6.37 -10.86
N ASP A 176 7.00 7.23 -9.82
CA ASP A 176 8.05 8.24 -9.57
C ASP A 176 9.35 7.66 -8.95
N GLY A 177 9.44 6.34 -8.81
CA GLY A 177 10.61 5.66 -8.26
C GLY A 177 10.61 5.56 -6.72
N PRO A 178 11.67 5.01 -6.12
CA PRO A 178 11.75 4.81 -4.67
C PRO A 178 11.74 6.16 -3.95
N ILE A 179 10.94 6.29 -2.89
CA ILE A 179 10.95 7.49 -2.06
C ILE A 179 12.25 7.55 -1.24
N GLY A 180 12.97 8.66 -1.36
CA GLY A 180 14.17 8.93 -0.56
C GLY A 180 13.83 9.50 0.82
N PHE A 181 14.71 9.26 1.79
CA PHE A 181 14.54 9.73 3.16
C PHE A 181 14.47 11.26 3.21
N ALA A 182 15.38 11.96 2.53
CA ALA A 182 15.49 13.41 2.61
C ALA A 182 14.22 14.17 2.21
N ASP A 183 13.57 13.75 1.13
CA ASP A 183 12.45 14.50 0.55
C ASP A 183 11.09 14.07 1.15
N HIS A 184 10.95 12.80 1.51
CA HIS A 184 9.64 12.23 1.82
C HIS A 184 9.48 11.91 3.31
N VAL A 185 10.55 11.47 3.98
CA VAL A 185 10.45 10.88 5.32
C VAL A 185 11.01 11.82 6.40
N PHE A 186 12.08 12.54 6.09
CA PHE A 186 12.69 13.51 6.99
C PHE A 186 11.69 14.54 7.55
N PRO A 187 10.73 15.10 6.78
CA PRO A 187 9.73 16.02 7.33
C PRO A 187 8.95 15.42 8.53
N ILE A 188 8.61 14.13 8.46
CA ILE A 188 7.89 13.40 9.53
C ILE A 188 8.75 13.29 10.79
N PHE A 189 10.01 12.89 10.64
CA PHE A 189 10.95 12.80 11.76
C PHE A 189 11.33 14.18 12.33
N SER A 190 11.41 15.20 11.48
CA SER A 190 11.72 16.58 11.90
C SER A 190 10.59 17.19 12.74
N ALA A 191 9.34 16.75 12.53
CA ALA A 191 8.18 17.14 13.34
C ALA A 191 8.22 16.53 14.75
N CYS A 192 9.01 15.47 14.97
CA CYS A 192 9.26 14.87 16.28
C CYS A 192 10.26 15.71 17.10
N SER A 193 9.87 16.95 17.42
CA SER A 193 10.75 18.00 17.99
C SER A 193 11.50 17.62 19.28
N CYS A 194 11.01 16.66 20.07
CA CYS A 194 11.71 16.15 21.24
C CYS A 194 12.99 15.35 20.92
N HIS A 195 13.16 14.96 19.66
CA HIS A 195 14.28 14.18 19.14
C HIS A 195 15.08 14.94 18.08
N ASN A 196 14.54 16.04 17.54
CA ASN A 196 15.22 16.94 16.59
C ASN A 196 16.24 17.84 17.31
N VAL A 197 17.21 17.21 17.95
CA VAL A 197 18.33 17.83 18.66
C VAL A 197 19.62 17.19 18.18
N ASP A 198 20.74 17.90 18.28
CA ASP A 198 22.05 17.34 17.97
C ASP A 198 22.39 16.18 18.91
N ALA A 199 23.14 15.20 18.40
CA ALA A 199 23.51 14.00 19.13
C ALA A 199 24.24 14.29 20.46
N ALA A 200 24.92 15.44 20.57
CA ALA A 200 25.62 15.87 21.78
C ALA A 200 24.67 16.39 22.88
N SER A 201 23.46 16.81 22.54
CA SER A 201 22.49 17.37 23.49
C SER A 201 21.65 16.33 24.22
N GLY A 202 21.64 15.08 23.76
CA GLY A 202 20.87 13.99 24.36
C GLY A 202 19.37 14.23 24.27
N GLY A 203 18.74 13.78 23.18
CA GLY A 203 17.28 13.88 23.01
C GLY A 203 16.49 13.04 24.02
N ASN A 204 15.17 13.23 24.06
CA ASN A 204 14.32 12.49 24.99
C ASN A 204 14.47 10.97 24.80
N GLY A 205 14.50 10.23 25.91
CA GLY A 205 14.71 8.77 25.85
C GLY A 205 16.08 8.36 25.28
N ASN A 206 17.08 9.24 25.35
CA ASN A 206 18.42 9.07 24.78
C ASN A 206 18.45 8.91 23.24
N LEU A 207 17.37 9.31 22.56
CA LEU A 207 17.28 9.26 21.10
C LEU A 207 17.37 10.69 20.55
N ALA A 208 18.42 10.94 19.78
CA ALA A 208 18.62 12.17 19.04
C ALA A 208 18.68 11.85 17.54
N PHE A 209 17.75 12.41 16.79
CA PHE A 209 17.73 12.33 15.33
C PHE A 209 18.78 13.25 14.71
N GLY A 210 19.16 14.35 15.34
CA GLY A 210 19.88 15.41 14.64
C GLY A 210 18.92 16.32 13.90
N THR A 211 19.50 17.31 13.20
CA THR A 211 18.76 18.48 12.70
C THR A 211 18.72 18.61 11.18
N THR A 212 19.28 17.62 10.47
CA THR A 212 19.34 17.58 9.00
C THR A 212 18.91 16.20 8.50
N ALA A 213 18.46 16.10 7.26
CA ALA A 213 18.11 14.82 6.64
C ALA A 213 19.24 13.80 6.75
N THR A 214 20.46 14.18 6.37
CA THR A 214 21.64 13.31 6.45
C THR A 214 21.93 12.86 7.89
N SER A 215 21.96 13.78 8.85
CA SER A 215 22.25 13.41 10.24
C SER A 215 21.17 12.52 10.85
N THR A 216 19.91 12.72 10.46
CA THR A 216 18.80 11.88 10.91
C THR A 216 18.85 10.49 10.33
N TYR A 217 19.08 10.39 9.02
CA TYR A 217 19.26 9.11 8.36
C TYR A 217 20.38 8.29 9.03
N ASP A 218 21.56 8.90 9.18
CA ASP A 218 22.74 8.28 9.79
C ASP A 218 22.51 7.88 11.26
N ALA A 219 21.58 8.54 11.95
CA ALA A 219 21.26 8.27 13.35
C ALA A 219 20.26 7.12 13.55
N ILE A 220 19.52 6.70 12.51
CA ILE A 220 18.42 5.74 12.66
C ILE A 220 18.56 4.48 11.80
N VAL A 221 19.16 4.57 10.60
CA VAL A 221 19.22 3.42 9.68
C VAL A 221 20.38 2.51 10.04
N GLY A 222 20.07 1.25 10.37
CA GLY A 222 21.07 0.27 10.80
C GLY A 222 21.68 0.57 12.17
N VAL A 223 21.15 1.54 12.91
CA VAL A 223 21.67 1.98 14.21
C VAL A 223 20.94 1.27 15.35
N ALA A 224 21.68 0.76 16.34
CA ALA A 224 21.11 0.18 17.54
C ALA A 224 20.39 1.23 18.39
N SER A 225 19.24 0.87 18.96
CA SER A 225 18.47 1.74 19.84
C SER A 225 19.23 2.04 21.14
N PRO A 226 19.47 3.31 21.50
CA PRO A 226 20.21 3.67 22.71
C PRO A 226 19.55 3.16 24.01
N GLY A 227 18.22 3.09 24.02
CA GLY A 227 17.43 2.57 25.15
C GLY A 227 17.20 1.05 25.12
N ALA A 228 17.46 0.39 23.99
CA ALA A 228 17.31 -1.04 23.81
C ALA A 228 18.36 -1.58 22.81
N PRO A 229 19.66 -1.70 23.20
CA PRO A 229 20.75 -1.94 22.25
C PRO A 229 20.69 -3.27 21.47
N ALA A 230 19.81 -4.19 21.87
CA ALA A 230 19.55 -5.42 21.14
C ALA A 230 18.65 -5.22 19.91
N LEU A 231 18.05 -4.04 19.76
CA LEU A 231 17.10 -3.71 18.70
C LEU A 231 17.67 -2.61 17.81
N THR A 232 17.45 -2.74 16.51
CA THR A 232 17.83 -1.73 15.52
C THR A 232 16.67 -0.74 15.33
N LEU A 233 16.98 0.56 15.28
CA LEU A 233 15.98 1.62 15.12
C LEU A 233 15.24 1.47 13.78
N VAL A 234 15.96 1.38 12.68
CA VAL A 234 15.41 1.06 11.36
C VAL A 234 16.25 -0.06 10.72
N VAL A 235 15.59 -1.15 10.37
CA VAL A 235 16.15 -2.25 9.57
C VAL A 235 15.67 -2.05 8.14
N ALA A 236 16.59 -1.72 7.24
CA ALA A 236 16.28 -1.57 5.82
C ALA A 236 15.58 -2.82 5.27
N GLY A 237 14.46 -2.63 4.60
CA GLY A 237 13.59 -3.68 4.08
C GLY A 237 12.58 -4.19 5.10
N ASP A 238 12.87 -4.17 6.41
CA ASP A 238 12.11 -4.92 7.40
C ASP A 238 11.39 -3.99 8.42
N PRO A 239 10.13 -3.60 8.15
CA PRO A 239 9.35 -2.78 9.09
C PRO A 239 9.04 -3.50 10.40
N ASP A 240 8.87 -4.83 10.38
CA ASP A 240 8.54 -5.63 11.57
C ASP A 240 9.71 -5.68 12.56
N SER A 241 10.94 -5.73 12.06
CA SER A 241 12.16 -5.65 12.88
C SER A 241 12.63 -4.22 13.15
N SER A 242 11.98 -3.20 12.56
CA SER A 242 12.34 -1.79 12.75
C SER A 242 11.74 -1.23 14.03
N TYR A 243 12.55 -1.20 15.10
CA TYR A 243 12.07 -0.84 16.44
C TYR A 243 11.41 0.55 16.51
N LEU A 244 11.93 1.52 15.76
CA LEU A 244 11.38 2.88 15.73
C LEU A 244 9.99 2.91 15.09
N PHE A 245 9.75 2.08 14.06
CA PHE A 245 8.43 1.93 13.43
C PHE A 245 7.45 1.22 14.37
N GLN A 246 7.88 0.15 15.04
CA GLN A 246 7.05 -0.53 16.05
C GLN A 246 6.66 0.41 17.20
N LYS A 247 7.57 1.31 17.61
CA LYS A 247 7.28 2.35 18.60
C LYS A 247 6.24 3.37 18.12
N ILE A 248 6.16 3.61 16.81
CA ILE A 248 5.14 4.45 16.18
C ILE A 248 3.77 3.76 16.18
N LEU A 249 3.75 2.46 15.84
CA LEU A 249 2.53 1.66 15.80
C LEU A 249 1.89 1.48 17.18
N GLY A 250 2.69 1.24 18.22
CA GLY A 250 2.13 1.03 19.56
C GLY A 250 3.13 0.58 20.62
N ALA A 251 2.77 0.80 21.89
CA ALA A 251 3.57 0.31 23.02
C ALA A 251 3.66 -1.23 23.05
N ASP A 252 2.56 -1.91 22.72
CA ASP A 252 2.50 -3.38 22.69
C ASP A 252 3.34 -3.96 21.55
N GLN A 253 3.37 -3.28 20.39
CA GLN A 253 4.18 -3.67 19.23
C GLN A 253 5.67 -3.57 19.55
N ALA A 254 6.10 -2.45 20.12
CA ALA A 254 7.47 -2.30 20.59
C ALA A 254 7.86 -3.31 21.68
N ALA A 255 6.92 -3.69 22.56
CA ALA A 255 7.15 -4.68 23.60
C ALA A 255 7.30 -6.10 23.01
N ALA A 256 6.64 -6.42 21.89
CA ALA A 256 6.78 -7.71 21.21
C ALA A 256 8.21 -7.96 20.70
N LEU A 257 8.94 -6.91 20.33
CA LEU A 257 10.37 -6.98 20.00
C LEU A 257 11.29 -7.04 21.25
N GLY A 258 10.75 -7.01 22.46
CA GLY A 258 11.53 -6.93 23.70
C GLY A 258 12.00 -5.52 24.03
N GLY A 259 11.41 -4.49 23.40
CA GLY A 259 11.59 -3.10 23.77
C GLY A 259 10.63 -2.65 24.88
N GLY A 260 10.41 -1.35 25.00
CA GLY A 260 9.52 -0.82 26.04
C GLY A 260 9.33 0.68 26.02
N GLY A 261 8.61 1.19 27.02
CA GLY A 261 8.20 2.59 27.15
C GLY A 261 6.94 2.92 26.33
N SER A 262 6.46 4.16 26.43
CA SER A 262 5.23 4.60 25.76
C SER A 262 5.32 4.58 24.24
N GLN A 263 4.17 4.46 23.57
CA GLN A 263 4.06 4.72 22.14
C GLN A 263 4.58 6.12 21.79
N MET A 264 5.20 6.23 20.62
CA MET A 264 5.65 7.48 20.03
C MET A 264 4.79 7.80 18.81
N PRO A 265 4.62 9.07 18.42
CA PRO A 265 4.94 10.28 19.18
C PRO A 265 4.17 10.40 20.51
N LEU A 266 4.74 11.12 21.48
CA LEU A 266 4.03 11.42 22.73
C LEU A 266 2.88 12.40 22.44
N GLY A 267 1.64 11.96 22.68
CA GLY A 267 0.44 12.78 22.47
C GLY A 267 -0.50 12.26 21.38
N GLY A 268 -0.12 11.22 20.64
CA GLY A 268 -0.98 10.56 19.66
C GLY A 268 -0.19 9.92 18.52
N MET A 269 -0.88 9.12 17.71
CA MET A 269 -0.32 8.49 16.50
C MET A 269 -0.02 9.53 15.42
N LEU A 270 0.96 9.22 14.56
CA LEU A 270 1.07 9.87 13.26
C LEU A 270 -0.24 9.65 12.48
N ASP A 271 -0.55 10.57 11.57
CA ASP A 271 -1.61 10.31 10.60
C ASP A 271 -1.25 9.11 9.71
N ALA A 272 -2.29 8.50 9.12
CA ALA A 272 -2.14 7.28 8.33
C ALA A 272 -1.21 7.46 7.12
N GLU A 273 -1.18 8.65 6.52
CA GLU A 273 -0.34 8.94 5.36
C GLU A 273 1.15 8.99 5.76
N SER A 274 1.48 9.72 6.82
CA SER A 274 2.83 9.78 7.38
C SER A 274 3.32 8.39 7.81
N MET A 275 2.45 7.61 8.44
CA MET A 275 2.78 6.24 8.84
C MET A 275 3.09 5.35 7.65
N GLN A 276 2.24 5.38 6.61
CA GLN A 276 2.45 4.63 5.37
C GLN A 276 3.72 5.07 4.65
N ARG A 277 4.04 6.37 4.66
CA ARG A 277 5.25 6.90 4.03
C ARG A 277 6.53 6.41 4.72
N VAL A 278 6.53 6.30 6.05
CA VAL A 278 7.64 5.72 6.80
C VAL A 278 7.77 4.22 6.51
N GLU A 279 6.66 3.49 6.53
CA GLU A 279 6.65 2.06 6.23
C GLU A 279 7.13 1.74 4.82
N TYR A 280 6.59 2.43 3.81
CA TYR A 280 6.96 2.26 2.41
C TYR A 280 8.45 2.54 2.18
N TRP A 281 8.99 3.57 2.83
CA TRP A 281 10.42 3.84 2.79
C TRP A 281 11.26 2.73 3.43
N ILE A 282 10.87 2.21 4.60
CA ILE A 282 11.57 1.10 5.25
C ILE A 282 11.56 -0.13 4.36
N THR A 283 10.37 -0.54 3.89
CA THR A 283 10.19 -1.70 3.00
C THR A 283 10.97 -1.53 1.69
N GLY A 284 11.05 -0.30 1.17
CA GLY A 284 11.86 0.08 0.00
C GLY A 284 13.38 0.05 0.23
N GLY A 285 13.86 -0.46 1.36
CA GLY A 285 15.28 -0.57 1.68
C GLY A 285 15.85 0.65 2.40
N ALA A 286 14.99 1.51 2.94
CA ALA A 286 15.35 2.71 3.68
C ALA A 286 16.36 3.60 2.91
N MET A 287 16.01 4.04 1.69
CA MET A 287 16.92 4.81 0.84
C MET A 287 17.19 6.24 1.39
N PRO A 288 18.41 6.78 1.28
CA PRO A 288 18.75 8.14 1.73
C PRO A 288 17.91 9.28 1.12
#